data_AF-F2NT37-F1
#
_entry.id   AF-F2NT37-F1
#
_cell.length_a   1.000
_cell.length_b   1.000
_cell.length_c   1.000
_cell.angle_alpha   90.00
_cell.angle_beta   90.00
_cell.angle_gamma   90.00
#
_symmetry.space_group_name_H-M   'P 1'
#
loop_
_entity.id
_entity.type
_entity.pdbx_description
1 polymer ?
#
loop_
_entity_poly.entity_id
_entity_poly.type
_entity_poly.pdbx_seq_one_letter_code
_entity_poly.pdbx_strand_id
1 'polypeptide(L)'
;MTNFASDWKNFDSNGLSADQFFYDQLYKSFAENTRNGTLPFFSREPDSVPRELSTGKIINDENLIALEQVAASRGYKSNVWIYGNELNRIQKETGALNWKKNASPVLCQTKYFGATHLNEQNLYISEGGSKQKNQYLYNIDSLDERSRKAVLKYYERTQEVNSAYQKENLKSFRSNCLENPGHNENFAKARERVKKYSSIDGIDFSAAVDCHFKHCLQNSIGNGLKDNREANRNSCYRQCMELVNKVESGEYKPYEAGRKIARALESGTEFQRIAVAKNYNLENAKKIEELKVAEANINRPYRRRSDVER
;
A
#
# COMPACT_ATOMS: atom_id res chain seq x y z
N MET A 1 -6.79 -3.80 32.48
CA MET A 1 -6.57 -2.98 31.27
C MET A 1 -6.46 -3.93 30.09
N THR A 2 -7.37 -3.81 29.14
CA THR A 2 -7.35 -4.50 27.85
C THR A 2 -6.19 -3.97 27.01
N ASN A 3 -5.49 -4.85 26.30
CA ASN A 3 -4.35 -4.49 25.45
C ASN A 3 -4.75 -4.85 24.03
N PHE A 4 -4.80 -3.89 23.10
CA PHE A 4 -5.22 -4.07 21.70
C PHE A 4 -4.37 -5.04 20.89
N ALA A 5 -3.16 -5.35 21.33
CA ALA A 5 -2.39 -6.47 20.76
C ALA A 5 -2.87 -7.83 21.29
N SER A 6 -3.53 -7.84 22.45
CA SER A 6 -4.00 -9.03 23.16
C SER A 6 -5.51 -9.23 23.17
N ASP A 7 -6.34 -8.23 22.87
CA ASP A 7 -7.81 -8.33 22.99
C ASP A 7 -8.45 -9.25 21.96
N TRP A 8 -7.69 -9.63 20.93
CA TRP A 8 -7.98 -10.76 20.06
C TRP A 8 -7.52 -12.10 20.68
N LYS A 9 -7.80 -12.31 21.97
CA LYS A 9 -7.52 -13.58 22.69
C LYS A 9 -8.22 -14.79 22.07
N ASN A 10 -9.27 -14.56 21.28
CA ASN A 10 -10.05 -15.60 20.60
C ASN A 10 -9.77 -15.63 19.09
N PHE A 11 -8.65 -15.07 18.64
CA PHE A 11 -8.22 -15.21 17.25
C PHE A 11 -7.92 -16.68 16.98
N ASP A 12 -8.82 -17.33 16.27
CA ASP A 12 -8.62 -18.67 15.74
C ASP A 12 -8.13 -18.54 14.30
N SER A 13 -6.87 -18.92 14.06
CA SER A 13 -6.33 -18.99 12.71
C SER A 13 -6.91 -20.17 11.92
N ASN A 14 -7.75 -21.00 12.53
CA ASN A 14 -8.25 -22.28 12.02
C ASN A 14 -7.11 -23.20 11.57
N GLY A 15 -6.00 -23.19 12.33
CA GLY A 15 -4.79 -23.97 12.04
C GLY A 15 -3.90 -23.37 10.95
N LEU A 16 -4.21 -22.19 10.40
CA LEU A 16 -3.35 -21.51 9.43
C LEU A 16 -2.15 -20.84 10.08
N SER A 17 -1.02 -20.81 9.36
CA SER A 17 0.11 -19.94 9.69
C SER A 17 -0.25 -18.47 9.50
N ALA A 18 0.54 -17.54 10.05
CA ALA A 18 0.30 -16.11 9.86
C ALA A 18 0.30 -15.68 8.38
N ASP A 19 1.17 -16.27 7.56
CA ASP A 19 1.22 -16.08 6.10
C ASP A 19 -0.04 -16.58 5.41
N GLN A 20 -0.46 -17.80 5.74
CA GLN A 20 -1.68 -18.36 5.17
C GLN A 20 -2.90 -17.55 5.59
N PHE A 21 -2.95 -17.12 6.85
CA PHE A 21 -4.04 -16.29 7.35
C PHE A 21 -4.10 -14.94 6.64
N PHE A 22 -2.96 -14.29 6.42
CA PHE A 22 -2.88 -13.02 5.68
C PHE A 22 -3.46 -13.13 4.27
N TYR A 23 -3.14 -14.21 3.55
CA TYR A 23 -3.69 -14.40 2.21
C TYR A 23 -5.14 -14.90 2.24
N ASP A 24 -5.54 -15.65 3.25
CA ASP A 24 -6.92 -16.10 3.46
C ASP A 24 -7.87 -14.91 3.69
N GLN A 25 -7.51 -13.95 4.56
CA GLN A 25 -8.30 -12.72 4.78
C GLN A 25 -8.45 -11.90 3.48
N LEU A 26 -7.38 -11.82 2.68
CA LEU A 26 -7.37 -11.10 1.41
C LEU A 26 -8.33 -11.77 0.43
N TYR A 27 -8.21 -13.09 0.24
CA TYR A 27 -9.07 -13.84 -0.65
C TYR A 27 -10.54 -13.73 -0.24
N LYS A 28 -10.87 -13.95 1.04
CA LYS A 28 -12.26 -13.89 1.53
C LYS A 28 -12.90 -12.55 1.21
N SER A 29 -12.17 -11.47 1.49
CA SER A 29 -12.64 -10.10 1.21
C SER A 29 -12.77 -9.84 -0.29
N PHE A 30 -11.82 -10.31 -1.10
CA PHE A 30 -11.87 -10.21 -2.56
C PHE A 30 -13.07 -10.97 -3.14
N ALA A 31 -13.32 -12.20 -2.66
CA ALA A 31 -14.43 -13.02 -3.12
C ALA A 31 -15.78 -12.38 -2.77
N GLU A 32 -15.92 -11.85 -1.55
CA GLU A 32 -17.10 -11.09 -1.14
C GLU A 32 -17.31 -9.84 -2.02
N ASN A 33 -16.27 -9.04 -2.23
CA ASN A 33 -16.35 -7.87 -3.10
C ASN A 33 -16.68 -8.20 -4.55
N THR A 34 -16.16 -9.32 -5.05
CA THR A 34 -16.44 -9.81 -6.41
C THR A 34 -17.92 -10.14 -6.55
N ARG A 35 -18.49 -10.90 -5.59
CA ARG A 35 -19.91 -11.28 -5.61
C ARG A 35 -20.83 -10.06 -5.45
N ASN A 36 -20.43 -9.10 -4.62
CA ASN A 36 -21.24 -7.92 -4.32
C ASN A 36 -21.10 -6.79 -5.36
N GLY A 37 -20.18 -6.90 -6.31
CA GLY A 37 -19.94 -5.83 -7.28
C GLY A 37 -19.23 -4.61 -6.68
N THR A 38 -18.45 -4.81 -5.60
CA THR A 38 -17.83 -3.75 -4.77
C THR A 38 -16.29 -3.79 -4.75
N LEU A 39 -15.64 -4.32 -5.80
CA LEU A 39 -14.18 -4.31 -5.89
C LEU A 39 -13.61 -2.88 -5.74
N PRO A 40 -12.64 -2.66 -4.83
CA PRO A 40 -12.22 -1.33 -4.38
C PRO A 40 -11.63 -0.47 -5.50
N PHE A 41 -10.95 -1.08 -6.47
CA PHE A 41 -10.35 -0.39 -7.60
C PHE A 41 -11.36 0.13 -8.65
N PHE A 42 -12.67 -0.02 -8.43
CA PHE A 42 -13.72 0.72 -9.16
C PHE A 42 -14.25 1.92 -8.39
N SER A 43 -13.80 2.15 -7.15
CA SER A 43 -14.17 3.35 -6.41
C SER A 43 -13.73 4.61 -7.14
N ARG A 44 -14.62 5.60 -7.16
CA ARG A 44 -14.39 6.94 -7.70
C ARG A 44 -14.01 7.95 -6.61
N GLU A 45 -13.92 7.50 -5.36
CA GLU A 45 -13.56 8.37 -4.25
C GLU A 45 -12.04 8.66 -4.29
N PRO A 46 -11.61 9.93 -4.36
CA PRO A 46 -10.19 10.29 -4.48
C PRO A 46 -9.33 9.84 -3.29
N ASP A 47 -9.93 9.67 -2.12
CA ASP A 47 -9.28 9.25 -0.87
C ASP A 47 -9.57 7.78 -0.54
N SER A 48 -9.50 6.91 -1.55
CA SER A 48 -9.82 5.48 -1.40
C SER A 48 -8.61 4.59 -1.05
N VAL A 49 -7.38 5.03 -1.30
CA VAL A 49 -6.17 4.24 -1.03
C VAL A 49 -5.78 4.30 0.46
N PRO A 50 -5.52 3.16 1.14
CA PRO A 50 -5.18 3.07 2.54
C PRO A 50 -4.01 3.95 2.99
N ARG A 51 -4.21 4.66 4.10
CA ARG A 51 -3.20 5.48 4.76
C ARG A 51 -3.07 5.09 6.22
N GLU A 52 -1.86 5.12 6.72
CA GLU A 52 -1.59 4.92 8.14
C GLU A 52 -1.77 6.25 8.88
N LEU A 53 -2.55 6.24 9.96
CA LEU A 53 -3.01 7.42 10.68
C LEU A 53 -1.88 8.17 11.38
N SER A 54 -0.96 7.47 12.02
CA SER A 54 0.10 8.08 12.82
C SER A 54 1.16 8.82 11.98
N THR A 55 1.36 8.36 10.75
CA THR A 55 2.37 8.88 9.82
C THR A 55 1.78 9.64 8.64
N GLY A 56 0.49 9.46 8.35
CA GLY A 56 -0.19 9.97 7.15
C GLY A 56 0.29 9.32 5.84
N LYS A 57 1.21 8.36 5.91
CA LYS A 57 1.82 7.71 4.75
C LYS A 57 0.86 6.71 4.11
N ILE A 58 0.93 6.61 2.79
CA ILE A 58 0.27 5.53 2.05
C ILE A 58 0.89 4.20 2.49
N ILE A 59 0.05 3.25 2.84
CA ILE A 59 0.49 1.88 3.13
C ILE A 59 0.77 1.24 1.78
N ASN A 60 2.02 0.84 1.51
CA ASN A 60 2.42 0.22 0.25
C ASN A 60 2.41 -1.32 0.34
N ASP A 61 2.56 -1.96 -0.81
CA ASP A 61 2.80 -3.41 -1.00
C ASP A 61 1.55 -4.29 -0.82
N GLU A 62 1.71 -5.59 -0.57
CA GLU A 62 0.59 -6.53 -0.43
C GLU A 62 -0.41 -6.12 0.67
N ASN A 63 0.05 -5.37 1.68
CA ASN A 63 -0.79 -4.81 2.73
C ASN A 63 -1.83 -3.83 2.18
N LEU A 64 -1.46 -2.97 1.21
CA LEU A 64 -2.41 -2.05 0.56
C LEU A 64 -3.60 -2.83 0.02
N ILE A 65 -3.29 -3.88 -0.74
CA ILE A 65 -4.28 -4.71 -1.44
C ILE A 65 -5.19 -5.39 -0.42
N ALA A 66 -4.63 -5.98 0.64
CA ALA A 66 -5.41 -6.60 1.70
C ALA A 66 -6.34 -5.61 2.41
N LEU A 67 -5.82 -4.44 2.77
CA LEU A 67 -6.59 -3.41 3.49
C LEU A 67 -7.70 -2.82 2.62
N GLU A 68 -7.46 -2.56 1.33
CA GLU A 68 -8.49 -2.11 0.40
C GLU A 68 -9.63 -3.12 0.27
N GLN A 69 -9.30 -4.40 0.06
CA GLN A 69 -10.31 -5.44 -0.08
C GLN A 69 -11.11 -5.60 1.21
N VAL A 70 -10.44 -5.58 2.37
CA VAL A 70 -11.12 -5.69 3.67
C VAL A 70 -11.98 -4.46 3.96
N ALA A 71 -11.53 -3.25 3.64
CA ALA A 71 -12.33 -2.04 3.83
C ALA A 71 -13.61 -2.09 2.99
N ALA A 72 -13.48 -2.44 1.71
CA ALA A 72 -14.62 -2.52 0.79
C ALA A 72 -15.63 -3.59 1.23
N SER A 73 -15.17 -4.78 1.60
CA SER A 73 -16.06 -5.88 2.03
C SER A 73 -16.82 -5.53 3.31
N ARG A 74 -16.18 -4.78 4.22
CA ARG A 74 -16.79 -4.34 5.47
C ARG A 74 -17.59 -3.03 5.37
N GLY A 75 -17.64 -2.43 4.18
CA GLY A 75 -18.33 -1.16 3.94
C GLY A 75 -17.73 0.02 4.72
N TYR A 76 -16.43 -0.02 5.01
CA TYR A 76 -15.72 1.10 5.62
C TYR A 76 -15.62 2.27 4.64
N LYS A 77 -15.94 3.47 5.11
CA LYS A 77 -15.91 4.70 4.31
C LYS A 77 -14.57 5.42 4.42
N SER A 78 -13.87 5.20 5.53
CA SER A 78 -12.51 5.70 5.73
C SER A 78 -11.48 4.76 5.15
N ASN A 79 -10.49 5.33 4.49
CA ASN A 79 -9.24 4.67 4.09
C ASN A 79 -8.14 4.79 5.16
N VAL A 80 -8.45 5.24 6.37
CA VAL A 80 -7.46 5.50 7.41
C VAL A 80 -7.35 4.30 8.35
N TRP A 81 -6.12 3.85 8.53
CA TRP A 81 -5.75 2.67 9.31
C TRP A 81 -4.76 3.04 10.39
N ILE A 82 -4.81 2.35 11.53
CA ILE A 82 -3.91 2.59 12.65
C ILE A 82 -3.44 1.26 13.23
N TYR A 83 -2.16 1.19 13.60
CA TYR A 83 -1.62 -0.01 14.23
C TYR A 83 -2.16 -0.19 15.65
N GLY A 84 -2.35 -1.45 16.05
CA GLY A 84 -2.86 -1.78 17.39
C GLY A 84 -1.97 -1.28 18.53
N ASN A 85 -0.65 -1.20 18.34
CA ASN A 85 0.26 -0.62 19.34
C ASN A 85 0.02 0.89 19.54
N GLU A 86 -0.33 1.61 18.47
CA GLU A 86 -0.65 3.04 18.52
C GLU A 86 -1.98 3.27 19.23
N LEU A 87 -3.01 2.48 18.91
CA LEU A 87 -4.28 2.51 19.65
C LEU A 87 -4.10 2.20 21.14
N ASN A 88 -3.21 1.27 21.46
CA ASN A 88 -2.84 0.95 22.84
C ASN A 88 -2.22 2.15 23.57
N ARG A 89 -1.36 2.89 22.89
CA ARG A 89 -0.79 4.12 23.43
C ARG A 89 -1.89 5.14 23.68
N ILE A 90 -2.73 5.40 22.67
CA ILE A 90 -3.83 6.38 22.77
C ILE A 90 -4.80 6.03 23.88
N GLN A 91 -5.15 4.76 24.07
CA GLN A 91 -6.04 4.34 25.15
C GLN A 91 -5.48 4.62 26.55
N LYS A 92 -4.15 4.52 26.73
CA LYS A 92 -3.52 4.86 28.02
C LYS A 92 -3.62 6.35 28.33
N GLU A 93 -3.66 7.19 27.29
CA GLU A 93 -3.66 8.66 27.42
C GLU A 93 -5.06 9.27 27.41
N THR A 94 -5.98 8.69 26.64
CA THR A 94 -7.31 9.26 26.38
C THR A 94 -8.46 8.49 27.03
N GLY A 95 -8.15 7.34 27.66
CA GLY A 95 -9.13 6.43 28.26
C GLY A 95 -9.55 5.30 27.31
N ALA A 96 -10.49 4.47 27.76
CA ALA A 96 -10.89 3.24 27.06
C ALA A 96 -11.42 3.52 25.63
N LEU A 97 -10.86 2.80 24.64
CA LEU A 97 -11.37 2.80 23.27
C LEU A 97 -12.15 1.51 23.01
N ASN A 98 -13.25 1.61 22.28
CA ASN A 98 -14.19 0.54 22.00
C ASN A 98 -14.41 0.35 20.49
N TRP A 99 -14.83 -0.86 20.13
CA TRP A 99 -15.09 -1.27 18.76
C TRP A 99 -16.59 -1.38 18.46
N LYS A 100 -16.93 -1.25 17.18
CA LYS A 100 -18.23 -1.69 16.69
C LYS A 100 -18.36 -3.21 16.79
N LYS A 101 -19.60 -3.69 16.92
CA LYS A 101 -19.91 -5.11 16.82
C LYS A 101 -19.41 -5.65 15.47
N ASN A 102 -18.68 -6.77 15.50
CA ASN A 102 -18.06 -7.43 14.34
C ASN A 102 -16.85 -6.71 13.71
N ALA A 103 -16.27 -5.72 14.39
CA ALA A 103 -14.98 -5.17 13.99
C ALA A 103 -13.88 -6.23 14.14
N SER A 104 -13.11 -6.46 13.08
CA SER A 104 -11.91 -7.30 13.12
C SER A 104 -10.68 -6.53 12.64
N PRO A 105 -9.50 -6.72 13.23
CA PRO A 105 -8.27 -6.21 12.69
C PRO A 105 -7.94 -6.91 11.37
N VAL A 106 -6.99 -6.32 10.68
CA VAL A 106 -6.36 -6.92 9.51
C VAL A 106 -4.93 -7.24 9.90
N LEU A 107 -4.53 -8.50 9.73
CA LEU A 107 -3.12 -8.87 9.87
C LEU A 107 -2.36 -8.18 8.73
N CYS A 108 -1.23 -7.54 9.03
CA CYS A 108 -0.34 -6.98 8.03
C CYS A 108 1.01 -7.69 8.03
N GLN A 109 1.59 -7.85 6.84
CA GLN A 109 2.95 -8.34 6.67
C GLN A 109 3.94 -7.23 7.01
N THR A 110 4.90 -7.51 7.89
CA THR A 110 6.03 -6.60 8.13
C THR A 110 7.20 -6.95 7.20
N LYS A 111 8.19 -6.06 7.09
CA LYS A 111 9.44 -6.31 6.33
C LYS A 111 10.22 -7.56 6.82
N TYR A 112 9.84 -8.10 7.99
CA TYR A 112 10.45 -9.26 8.64
C TYR A 112 9.62 -10.54 8.51
N PHE A 113 8.55 -10.50 7.72
CA PHE A 113 7.72 -11.64 7.44
C PHE A 113 8.54 -12.73 6.73
N GLY A 114 8.63 -13.91 7.34
CA GLY A 114 9.34 -15.06 6.76
C GLY A 114 10.88 -15.08 6.85
N ALA A 115 11.55 -14.05 7.40
CA ALA A 115 13.02 -14.08 7.57
C ALA A 115 13.42 -14.95 8.79
N THR A 116 14.09 -16.08 8.56
CA THR A 116 14.54 -17.06 9.57
C THR A 116 16.04 -17.03 9.90
N HIS A 117 16.82 -15.99 9.54
CA HIS A 117 18.29 -16.05 9.69
C HIS A 117 18.98 -14.83 10.30
N LEU A 118 18.27 -13.93 10.99
CA LEU A 118 18.90 -12.71 11.55
C LEU A 118 18.80 -12.66 13.07
N ASN A 119 19.95 -12.40 13.71
CA ASN A 119 20.16 -12.34 15.15
C ASN A 119 19.31 -11.22 15.79
N GLU A 120 18.72 -11.50 16.96
CA GLU A 120 17.68 -10.68 17.64
C GLU A 120 18.08 -9.23 17.93
N GLN A 121 19.37 -8.91 17.90
CA GLN A 121 19.92 -7.60 18.26
C GLN A 121 19.98 -6.60 17.10
N ASN A 122 19.70 -7.00 15.85
CA ASN A 122 19.79 -6.14 14.66
C ASN A 122 18.43 -5.67 14.09
N LEU A 123 17.35 -5.72 14.88
CA LEU A 123 16.03 -5.24 14.47
C LEU A 123 15.91 -3.72 14.64
N TYR A 124 16.14 -2.95 13.58
CA TYR A 124 15.79 -1.53 13.52
C TYR A 124 14.30 -1.34 13.25
N ILE A 125 13.66 -0.66 14.18
CA ILE A 125 12.30 -0.09 14.24
C ILE A 125 11.60 0.01 12.87
N SER A 126 10.63 -0.88 12.61
CA SER A 126 9.56 -0.58 11.65
C SER A 126 8.55 0.32 12.35
N GLU A 127 8.29 1.50 11.79
CA GLU A 127 7.41 2.60 12.21
C GLU A 127 6.14 2.18 13.01
N GLY A 128 6.34 1.79 14.28
CA GLY A 128 5.28 1.24 15.12
C GLY A 128 5.76 0.38 16.30
N GLY A 129 6.95 0.65 16.85
CA GLY A 129 7.35 0.29 18.22
C GLY A 129 7.30 -1.18 18.71
N SER A 130 6.88 -2.16 17.91
CA SER A 130 6.78 -3.56 18.33
C SER A 130 7.86 -4.43 17.68
N LYS A 131 8.53 -5.26 18.48
CA LYS A 131 9.53 -6.25 18.03
C LYS A 131 8.87 -7.50 17.38
N GLN A 132 7.58 -7.47 17.10
CA GLN A 132 6.82 -8.62 16.62
C GLN A 132 6.74 -8.66 15.09
N LYS A 133 6.87 -9.86 14.51
CA LYS A 133 6.80 -10.09 13.05
C LYS A 133 5.42 -9.83 12.46
N ASN A 134 4.38 -9.92 13.28
CA ASN A 134 2.99 -9.73 12.91
C ASN A 134 2.44 -8.49 13.61
N GLN A 135 1.77 -7.63 12.87
CA GLN A 135 1.07 -6.48 13.41
C GLN A 135 -0.36 -6.46 12.90
N TYR A 136 -1.25 -5.85 13.68
CA TYR A 136 -2.65 -5.69 13.33
C TYR A 136 -2.95 -4.23 13.06
N LEU A 137 -3.56 -3.98 11.90
CA LEU A 137 -4.09 -2.69 11.52
C LEU A 137 -5.60 -2.66 11.73
N TYR A 138 -6.08 -1.52 12.19
CA TYR A 138 -7.48 -1.26 12.46
C TYR A 138 -7.93 -0.07 11.64
N ASN A 139 -9.02 -0.23 10.90
CA ASN A 139 -9.63 0.90 10.21
C ASN A 139 -10.30 1.80 11.24
N ILE A 140 -10.20 3.12 11.12
CA ILE A 140 -10.83 4.02 12.10
C ILE A 140 -12.35 3.88 12.17
N ASP A 141 -12.99 3.40 11.10
CA ASP A 141 -14.44 3.15 11.07
C ASP A 141 -14.84 1.89 11.83
N SER A 142 -13.88 1.06 12.24
CA SER A 142 -14.11 -0.10 13.11
C SER A 142 -14.31 0.29 14.58
N LEU A 143 -13.87 1.51 14.97
CA LEU A 143 -14.11 2.08 16.29
C LEU A 143 -15.56 2.57 16.43
N ASP A 144 -16.08 2.54 17.67
CA ASP A 144 -17.34 3.23 17.96
C ASP A 144 -17.18 4.76 17.79
N GLU A 145 -18.31 5.48 17.72
CA GLU A 145 -18.28 6.91 17.41
C GLU A 145 -17.44 7.72 18.41
N ARG A 146 -17.54 7.38 19.71
CA ARG A 146 -16.79 8.05 20.79
C ARG A 146 -15.28 7.84 20.62
N SER A 147 -14.87 6.61 20.40
CA SER A 147 -13.46 6.21 20.31
C SER A 147 -12.84 6.72 19.01
N ARG A 148 -13.58 6.71 17.91
CA ARG A 148 -13.17 7.35 16.65
C ARG A 148 -12.91 8.85 16.85
N LYS A 149 -13.80 9.57 17.54
CA LYS A 149 -13.59 11.00 17.86
C LYS A 149 -12.35 11.22 18.73
N ALA A 150 -12.13 10.37 19.74
CA ALA A 150 -10.96 10.46 20.61
C ALA A 150 -9.64 10.25 19.84
N VAL A 151 -9.60 9.22 18.98
CA VAL A 151 -8.44 8.90 18.14
C VAL A 151 -8.17 10.01 17.12
N LEU A 152 -9.20 10.52 16.44
CA LEU A 152 -9.02 11.61 15.48
C LEU A 152 -8.54 12.89 16.17
N LYS A 153 -9.13 13.26 17.32
CA LYS A 153 -8.69 14.43 18.11
C LYS A 153 -7.25 14.32 18.57
N TYR A 154 -6.78 13.11 18.89
CA TYR A 154 -5.38 12.86 19.23
C TYR A 154 -4.43 13.22 18.06
N TYR A 155 -4.86 13.00 16.81
CA TYR A 155 -4.09 13.28 15.59
C TYR A 155 -4.53 14.54 14.81
N GLU A 156 -5.52 15.31 15.28
CA GLU A 156 -5.92 16.61 14.72
C GLU A 156 -4.74 17.63 14.68
N ARG A 157 -3.63 17.32 15.34
CA ARG A 157 -2.36 18.05 15.28
C ARG A 157 -1.43 17.68 14.11
N THR A 158 -1.81 16.79 13.18
CA THR A 158 -0.82 16.16 12.27
C THR A 158 -1.19 16.03 10.78
N GLN A 159 -2.07 16.86 10.20
CA GLN A 159 -2.33 16.78 8.75
C GLN A 159 -2.42 18.13 8.03
N GLU A 160 -1.29 18.60 7.51
CA GLU A 160 -1.23 19.56 6.40
C GLU A 160 -0.12 19.18 5.39
N VAL A 161 -0.09 17.97 4.83
CA VAL A 161 0.71 17.75 3.60
C VAL A 161 0.12 16.62 2.75
N ASN A 162 -0.68 16.95 1.73
CA ASN A 162 -1.05 15.96 0.70
C ASN A 162 -1.23 16.60 -0.69
N SER A 163 -1.65 17.87 -0.75
CA SER A 163 -1.88 18.58 -2.01
C SER A 163 -0.60 18.94 -2.78
N ALA A 164 0.51 19.23 -2.09
CA ALA A 164 1.81 19.51 -2.72
C ALA A 164 2.40 18.27 -3.41
N TYR A 165 2.31 17.10 -2.76
CA TYR A 165 2.80 15.83 -3.31
C TYR A 165 2.04 15.38 -4.56
N GLN A 166 0.72 15.55 -4.59
CA GLN A 166 -0.10 15.17 -5.75
C GLN A 166 0.23 15.99 -7.00
N LYS A 167 0.41 17.32 -6.87
CA LYS A 167 0.82 18.19 -7.99
C LYS A 167 2.18 17.79 -8.55
N GLU A 168 3.10 17.40 -7.67
CA GLU A 168 4.43 16.99 -8.07
C GLU A 168 4.45 15.61 -8.74
N ASN A 169 3.70 14.64 -8.21
CA ASN A 169 3.50 13.34 -8.82
C ASN A 169 2.84 13.45 -10.20
N LEU A 170 1.88 14.35 -10.39
CA LEU A 170 1.26 14.60 -11.69
C LEU A 170 2.29 15.15 -12.70
N LYS A 171 3.18 16.05 -12.26
CA LYS A 171 4.28 16.55 -13.09
C LYS A 171 5.23 15.42 -13.49
N SER A 172 5.67 14.61 -12.52
CA SER A 172 6.53 13.45 -12.77
C SER A 172 5.88 12.42 -13.69
N PHE A 173 4.59 12.13 -13.50
CA PHE A 173 3.82 11.25 -14.38
C PHE A 173 3.81 11.75 -15.83
N ARG A 174 3.50 13.04 -16.03
CA ARG A 174 3.48 13.64 -17.37
C ARG A 174 4.85 13.54 -18.03
N SER A 175 5.93 13.87 -17.33
CA SER A 175 7.29 13.72 -17.87
C SER A 175 7.61 12.26 -18.21
N ASN A 176 7.33 11.31 -17.31
CA ASN A 176 7.65 9.90 -17.51
C ASN A 176 6.84 9.25 -18.66
N CYS A 177 5.57 9.61 -18.83
CA CYS A 177 4.68 8.98 -19.81
C CYS A 177 4.64 9.70 -21.17
N LEU A 178 4.86 11.02 -21.21
CA LEU A 178 4.84 11.78 -22.47
C LEU A 178 6.21 11.85 -23.15
N GLU A 179 7.32 11.75 -22.41
CA GLU A 179 8.63 12.04 -23.00
C GLU A 179 9.45 10.81 -23.42
N ASN A 180 9.23 9.57 -22.92
CA ASN A 180 9.94 8.38 -23.44
C ASN A 180 9.46 7.00 -22.92
N PRO A 181 8.27 6.50 -23.29
CA PRO A 181 7.83 5.16 -22.88
C PRO A 181 8.53 4.00 -23.63
N GLY A 182 9.13 4.26 -24.81
CA GLY A 182 9.73 3.24 -25.67
C GLY A 182 11.16 2.80 -25.29
N HIS A 183 11.89 3.62 -24.54
CA HIS A 183 13.30 3.37 -24.17
C HIS A 183 13.53 3.24 -22.66
N ASN A 184 12.46 3.22 -21.86
CA ASN A 184 12.57 3.11 -20.41
C ASN A 184 12.57 1.64 -19.97
N GLU A 185 13.76 1.12 -19.67
CA GLU A 185 13.97 -0.28 -19.25
C GLU A 185 13.14 -0.67 -18.02
N ASN A 186 12.81 0.26 -17.13
CA ASN A 186 11.97 -0.03 -15.96
C ASN A 186 10.49 -0.15 -16.32
N PHE A 187 9.99 0.66 -17.27
CA PHE A 187 8.67 0.44 -17.86
C PHE A 187 8.61 -0.88 -18.61
N ALA A 188 9.68 -1.26 -19.33
CA ALA A 188 9.77 -2.56 -19.98
C ALA A 188 9.71 -3.70 -18.94
N LYS A 189 10.52 -3.65 -17.88
CA LYS A 189 10.53 -4.62 -16.77
C LYS A 189 9.19 -4.71 -16.05
N ALA A 190 8.54 -3.59 -15.77
CA ALA A 190 7.23 -3.62 -15.13
C ALA A 190 6.13 -4.12 -16.09
N ARG A 191 6.20 -3.79 -17.38
CA ARG A 191 5.31 -4.39 -18.39
C ARG A 191 5.53 -5.90 -18.51
N GLU A 192 6.76 -6.38 -18.44
CA GLU A 192 7.08 -7.80 -18.40
C GLU A 192 6.54 -8.48 -17.15
N ARG A 193 6.65 -7.84 -15.97
CA ARG A 193 6.04 -8.33 -14.74
C ARG A 193 4.52 -8.38 -14.82
N VAL A 194 3.88 -7.32 -15.33
CA VAL A 194 2.44 -7.30 -15.56
C VAL A 194 2.06 -8.44 -16.50
N LYS A 195 2.76 -8.66 -17.63
CA LYS A 195 2.51 -9.80 -18.52
C LYS A 195 2.70 -11.16 -17.83
N LYS A 196 3.66 -11.27 -16.92
CA LYS A 196 3.93 -12.52 -16.18
C LYS A 196 2.82 -12.85 -15.19
N TYR A 197 2.21 -11.84 -14.57
CA TYR A 197 1.19 -12.01 -13.53
C TYR A 197 -0.22 -11.58 -13.96
N SER A 198 -0.40 -11.25 -15.25
CA SER A 198 -1.70 -10.97 -15.84
C SER A 198 -2.51 -12.24 -16.06
N SER A 199 -1.98 -13.41 -15.71
CA SER A 199 -2.76 -14.64 -15.62
C SER A 199 -2.53 -15.37 -14.30
N ILE A 200 -3.59 -16.01 -13.83
CA ILE A 200 -3.58 -16.88 -12.66
C ILE A 200 -4.01 -18.26 -13.15
N ASP A 201 -3.03 -19.14 -13.39
CA ASP A 201 -3.23 -20.54 -13.80
C ASP A 201 -4.28 -20.70 -14.93
N GLY A 202 -4.10 -19.94 -16.01
CA GLY A 202 -4.97 -19.96 -17.18
C GLY A 202 -6.13 -18.96 -17.16
N ILE A 203 -6.44 -18.36 -16.01
CA ILE A 203 -7.40 -17.24 -15.94
C ILE A 203 -6.70 -15.97 -16.36
N ASP A 204 -7.18 -15.29 -17.40
CA ASP A 204 -6.74 -13.94 -17.73
C ASP A 204 -7.21 -12.97 -16.65
N PHE A 205 -6.29 -12.36 -15.93
CA PHE A 205 -6.51 -11.40 -14.85
C PHE A 205 -6.08 -9.98 -15.24
N SER A 206 -5.72 -9.76 -16.51
CA SER A 206 -5.18 -8.49 -17.02
C SER A 206 -6.09 -7.29 -16.77
N ALA A 207 -7.41 -7.46 -16.89
CA ALA A 207 -8.36 -6.37 -16.67
C ALA A 207 -8.39 -5.90 -15.21
N ALA A 208 -8.25 -6.83 -14.25
CA ALA A 208 -8.17 -6.51 -12.83
C ALA A 208 -6.86 -5.77 -12.52
N VAL A 209 -5.73 -6.22 -13.07
CA VAL A 209 -4.42 -5.55 -12.92
C VAL A 209 -4.45 -4.13 -13.50
N ASP A 210 -5.03 -3.94 -14.69
CA ASP A 210 -5.17 -2.61 -15.33
C ASP A 210 -6.08 -1.68 -14.53
N CYS A 211 -7.22 -2.17 -14.04
CA CYS A 211 -8.13 -1.37 -13.23
C CYS A 211 -7.47 -0.94 -11.90
N HIS A 212 -6.74 -1.86 -11.26
CA HIS A 212 -6.00 -1.59 -10.02
C HIS A 212 -4.87 -0.58 -10.22
N PHE A 213 -4.06 -0.75 -11.28
CA PHE A 213 -3.03 0.22 -11.67
C PHE A 213 -3.62 1.63 -11.82
N LYS A 214 -4.72 1.77 -12.57
CA LYS A 214 -5.38 3.06 -12.81
C LYS A 214 -5.94 3.67 -11.52
N HIS A 215 -6.52 2.84 -10.65
CA HIS A 215 -7.00 3.26 -9.34
C HIS A 215 -5.89 3.90 -8.50
N CYS A 216 -4.80 3.18 -8.28
CA CYS A 216 -3.66 3.70 -7.50
C CYS A 216 -3.06 4.96 -8.15
N LEU A 217 -3.04 5.01 -9.49
CA LEU A 217 -2.45 6.12 -10.23
C LEU A 217 -3.31 7.38 -10.13
N GLN A 218 -4.64 7.25 -10.25
CA GLN A 218 -5.58 8.35 -10.03
C GLN A 218 -5.46 8.94 -8.62
N ASN A 219 -5.34 8.09 -7.59
CA ASN A 219 -5.13 8.56 -6.22
C ASN A 219 -3.83 9.38 -6.10
N SER A 220 -2.78 8.92 -6.77
CA SER A 220 -1.45 9.55 -6.72
C SER A 220 -1.36 10.89 -7.47
N ILE A 221 -2.15 11.09 -8.53
CA ILE A 221 -2.07 12.27 -9.40
C ILE A 221 -3.31 13.18 -9.39
N GLY A 222 -4.34 12.85 -8.59
CA GLY A 222 -5.51 13.70 -8.34
C GLY A 222 -6.49 13.83 -9.52
N ASN A 223 -7.16 12.74 -9.91
CA ASN A 223 -8.15 12.69 -11.01
C ASN A 223 -7.65 13.18 -12.39
N GLY A 224 -6.33 13.31 -12.57
CA GLY A 224 -5.73 13.76 -13.82
C GLY A 224 -5.75 12.76 -14.99
N LEU A 225 -6.32 11.56 -14.79
CA LEU A 225 -6.43 10.53 -15.82
C LEU A 225 -7.85 10.44 -16.37
N LYS A 226 -7.95 10.15 -17.68
CA LYS A 226 -9.20 9.69 -18.27
C LYS A 226 -9.55 8.33 -17.68
N ASP A 227 -10.64 8.27 -16.91
CA ASP A 227 -11.14 7.03 -16.34
C ASP A 227 -11.97 6.25 -17.37
N ASN A 228 -11.48 5.08 -17.77
CA ASN A 228 -12.22 4.15 -18.62
C ASN A 228 -12.42 2.78 -17.95
N ARG A 229 -12.20 2.67 -16.63
CA ARG A 229 -12.32 1.40 -15.91
C ARG A 229 -13.73 0.81 -16.02
N GLU A 230 -14.76 1.65 -16.12
CA GLU A 230 -16.15 1.21 -16.31
C GLU A 230 -16.32 0.34 -17.57
N ALA A 231 -15.61 0.65 -18.65
CA ALA A 231 -15.68 -0.14 -19.89
C ALA A 231 -15.13 -1.56 -19.71
N ASN A 232 -14.21 -1.76 -18.77
CA ASN A 232 -13.59 -3.04 -18.45
C ASN A 232 -14.28 -3.76 -17.30
N ARG A 233 -15.28 -3.13 -16.65
CA ARG A 233 -15.89 -3.61 -15.40
C ARG A 233 -16.43 -5.03 -15.53
N ASN A 234 -17.27 -5.28 -16.53
CA ASN A 234 -17.89 -6.60 -16.72
C ASN A 234 -16.84 -7.69 -16.99
N SER A 235 -15.81 -7.39 -17.80
CA SER A 235 -14.73 -8.35 -18.05
C SER A 235 -13.94 -8.65 -16.78
N CYS A 236 -13.61 -7.62 -16.01
CA CYS A 236 -12.89 -7.77 -14.74
C CYS A 236 -13.69 -8.62 -13.75
N TYR A 237 -14.97 -8.32 -13.49
CA TYR A 237 -15.79 -9.12 -12.57
C TYR A 237 -15.94 -10.56 -13.03
N ARG A 238 -16.08 -10.80 -14.35
CA ARG A 238 -16.14 -12.16 -14.91
C ARG A 238 -14.86 -12.96 -14.61
N GLN A 239 -13.69 -12.35 -14.84
CA GLN A 239 -12.40 -12.98 -14.57
C GLN A 239 -12.17 -13.22 -13.07
N CYS A 240 -12.53 -12.24 -12.23
CA CYS A 240 -12.49 -12.40 -10.77
C CYS A 240 -13.40 -13.54 -10.29
N MET A 241 -14.62 -13.64 -10.85
CA MET A 241 -15.58 -14.67 -10.48
C MET A 241 -15.13 -16.06 -10.92
N GLU A 242 -14.42 -16.18 -12.04
CA GLU A 242 -13.81 -17.45 -12.47
C GLU A 242 -12.83 -17.99 -11.42
N LEU A 243 -11.97 -17.13 -10.85
CA LEU A 243 -11.07 -17.51 -9.76
C LEU A 243 -11.84 -17.88 -8.49
N VAL A 244 -12.91 -17.14 -8.16
CA VAL A 244 -13.77 -17.46 -7.00
C VAL A 244 -14.38 -18.86 -7.17
N ASN A 245 -14.93 -19.16 -8.35
CA ASN A 245 -15.52 -20.47 -8.66
C ASN A 245 -14.50 -21.61 -8.52
N LYS A 246 -13.25 -21.42 -8.94
CA LYS A 246 -12.19 -22.42 -8.77
C LYS A 246 -11.84 -22.70 -7.31
N VAL A 247 -11.88 -21.68 -6.45
CA VAL A 247 -11.65 -21.89 -5.02
C VAL A 247 -12.85 -22.60 -4.38
N GLU A 248 -14.07 -22.22 -4.77
CA GLU A 248 -15.31 -22.85 -4.29
C GLU A 248 -15.45 -24.32 -4.73
N SER A 249 -14.92 -24.67 -5.91
CA SER A 249 -14.86 -26.07 -6.38
C SER A 249 -13.75 -26.88 -5.70
N GLY A 250 -12.91 -26.25 -4.88
CA GLY A 250 -11.80 -26.89 -4.16
C GLY A 250 -10.51 -27.05 -4.97
N GLU A 251 -10.40 -26.45 -6.16
CA GLU A 251 -9.18 -26.46 -6.98
C GLU A 251 -8.03 -25.68 -6.32
N TYR A 252 -8.37 -24.67 -5.50
CA TYR A 252 -7.41 -23.92 -4.69
C TYR A 252 -7.83 -23.89 -3.23
N LYS A 253 -6.83 -23.82 -2.36
CA LYS A 253 -7.05 -23.32 -1.00
C LYS A 253 -7.21 -21.78 -1.05
N PRO A 254 -8.11 -21.20 -0.24
CA PRO A 254 -8.32 -19.75 -0.14
C PRO A 254 -7.02 -18.92 -0.05
N TYR A 255 -6.09 -19.30 0.82
CA TYR A 255 -4.82 -18.58 0.98
C TYR A 255 -3.89 -18.69 -0.24
N GLU A 256 -4.00 -19.73 -1.05
CA GLU A 256 -3.20 -19.87 -2.29
C GLU A 256 -3.72 -18.92 -3.36
N ALA A 257 -5.04 -18.83 -3.50
CA ALA A 257 -5.67 -17.85 -4.36
C ALA A 257 -5.37 -16.42 -3.89
N GLY A 258 -5.46 -16.15 -2.59
CA GLY A 258 -5.11 -14.87 -1.98
C GLY A 258 -3.69 -14.43 -2.33
N ARG A 259 -2.71 -15.33 -2.25
CA ARG A 259 -1.32 -15.04 -2.63
C ARG A 259 -1.18 -14.70 -4.11
N LYS A 260 -1.90 -15.40 -5.00
CA LYS A 260 -1.87 -15.13 -6.44
C LYS A 260 -2.52 -13.77 -6.76
N ILE A 261 -3.65 -13.45 -6.11
CA ILE A 261 -4.32 -12.14 -6.21
C ILE A 261 -3.36 -11.02 -5.76
N ALA A 262 -2.71 -11.19 -4.61
CA ALA A 262 -1.76 -10.21 -4.09
C ALA A 262 -0.66 -9.90 -5.12
N ARG A 263 -0.01 -10.93 -5.66
CA ARG A 263 1.05 -10.78 -6.67
C ARG A 263 0.56 -10.13 -7.97
N ALA A 264 -0.62 -10.52 -8.45
CA ALA A 264 -1.19 -9.95 -9.66
C ALA A 264 -1.46 -8.46 -9.49
N LEU A 265 -2.13 -8.06 -8.40
CA LEU A 265 -2.45 -6.66 -8.14
C LEU A 265 -1.21 -5.85 -7.74
N GLU A 266 -0.23 -6.45 -7.05
CA GLU A 266 1.05 -5.79 -6.74
C GLU A 266 1.80 -5.36 -8.00
N SER A 267 1.71 -6.15 -9.08
CA SER A 267 2.30 -5.75 -10.37
C SER A 267 1.71 -4.43 -10.91
N GLY A 268 0.41 -4.18 -10.67
CA GLY A 268 -0.26 -2.93 -11.00
C GLY A 268 0.19 -1.76 -10.11
N THR A 269 0.33 -2.00 -8.80
CA THR A 269 0.88 -1.02 -7.85
C THR A 269 2.34 -0.67 -8.17
N GLU A 270 3.16 -1.66 -8.53
CA GLU A 270 4.54 -1.42 -8.96
C GLU A 270 4.57 -0.56 -10.22
N PHE A 271 3.78 -0.90 -11.23
CA PHE A 271 3.72 -0.12 -12.46
C PHE A 271 3.25 1.33 -12.22
N GLN A 272 2.33 1.54 -11.28
CA GLN A 272 1.93 2.88 -10.83
C GLN A 272 3.10 3.65 -10.20
N ARG A 273 3.83 3.03 -9.26
CA ARG A 273 5.03 3.63 -8.65
C ARG A 273 6.05 4.01 -9.72
N ILE A 274 6.24 3.15 -10.71
CA ILE A 274 7.15 3.42 -11.83
C ILE A 274 6.74 4.71 -12.55
N ALA A 275 5.44 4.84 -12.81
CA ALA A 275 4.90 5.94 -13.59
C ALA A 275 5.03 7.31 -12.91
N VAL A 276 4.97 7.39 -11.58
CA VAL A 276 4.98 8.67 -10.84
C VAL A 276 6.32 9.01 -10.17
N ALA A 277 7.32 8.11 -10.22
CA ALA A 277 8.60 8.36 -9.58
C ALA A 277 9.28 9.61 -10.16
N LYS A 278 9.75 10.51 -9.29
CA LYS A 278 10.58 11.66 -9.67
C LYS A 278 11.91 11.14 -10.21
N ASN A 279 12.04 11.07 -11.53
CA ASN A 279 13.26 10.70 -12.24
C ASN A 279 13.82 9.36 -11.76
N TYR A 280 13.51 8.29 -12.51
CA TYR A 280 13.84 6.89 -12.26
C TYR A 280 15.32 6.52 -12.08
N ASN A 281 16.20 7.50 -11.89
CA ASN A 281 17.60 7.31 -11.67
C ASN A 281 18.18 8.42 -10.78
N LEU A 282 17.72 8.48 -9.53
CA LEU A 282 18.22 9.43 -8.53
C LEU A 282 19.74 9.23 -8.26
N GLU A 283 20.27 8.05 -8.54
CA GLU A 283 21.72 7.79 -8.58
C GLU A 283 22.43 8.50 -9.73
N ASN A 284 21.87 8.50 -10.95
CA ASN A 284 22.45 9.27 -12.06
C ASN A 284 22.27 10.77 -11.88
N ALA A 285 21.17 11.23 -11.28
CA ALA A 285 20.98 12.65 -10.96
C ALA A 285 21.98 13.12 -9.90
N LYS A 286 22.18 12.33 -8.82
CA LYS A 286 23.25 12.56 -7.84
C LYS A 286 24.64 12.53 -8.48
N LYS A 287 24.93 11.55 -9.35
CA LYS A 287 26.20 11.50 -10.10
C LYS A 287 26.42 12.73 -10.97
N ILE A 288 25.38 13.21 -11.67
CA ILE A 288 25.46 14.40 -12.51
C ILE A 288 25.64 15.67 -11.66
N GLU A 289 25.00 15.77 -10.50
CA GLU A 289 25.21 16.87 -9.55
C GLU A 289 26.59 16.82 -8.88
N GLU A 290 27.06 15.64 -8.47
CA GLU A 290 28.40 15.41 -7.94
C GLU A 290 29.48 15.73 -8.99
N LEU A 291 29.27 15.35 -10.26
CA LEU A 291 30.15 15.70 -11.38
C LEU A 291 30.15 17.21 -11.66
N LYS A 292 28.98 17.88 -11.65
CA LYS A 292 28.89 19.34 -11.80
C LYS A 292 29.59 20.10 -10.67
N VAL A 293 29.46 19.62 -9.43
CA VAL A 293 30.15 20.18 -8.26
C VAL A 293 31.67 19.94 -8.36
N ALA A 294 32.09 18.77 -8.84
CA ALA A 294 33.50 18.45 -9.06
C ALA A 294 34.13 19.33 -10.17
N GLU A 295 33.45 19.49 -11.32
CA GLU A 295 33.90 20.36 -12.42
C GLU A 295 33.94 21.84 -12.02
N ALA A 296 32.97 22.31 -11.23
CA ALA A 296 32.96 23.66 -10.69
C ALA A 296 34.11 23.91 -9.70
N ASN A 297 34.56 22.88 -8.97
CA ASN A 297 35.70 22.96 -8.06
C ASN A 297 37.05 22.88 -8.78
N ILE A 298 37.14 22.15 -9.90
CA ILE A 298 38.33 22.11 -10.76
C ILE A 298 38.56 23.47 -11.45
N ASN A 299 37.49 24.19 -11.79
CA ASN A 299 37.56 25.49 -12.47
C ASN A 299 37.62 26.70 -11.51
N ARG A 300 37.82 26.50 -10.19
CA ARG A 300 38.06 27.64 -9.29
C ARG A 300 39.49 28.15 -9.48
N PRO A 301 39.70 29.42 -9.90
CA PRO A 301 41.04 29.98 -9.98
C PRO A 301 41.66 30.01 -8.58
N TYR A 302 42.82 29.37 -8.43
CA TYR A 302 43.61 29.32 -7.21
C TYR A 302 44.01 30.76 -6.81
N ARG A 303 43.25 31.41 -5.92
CA ARG A 303 43.71 32.65 -5.28
C ARG A 303 44.73 32.27 -4.20
N ARG A 304 46.02 32.37 -4.54
CA ARG A 304 47.09 32.44 -3.53
C ARG A 304 46.79 33.65 -2.64
N ARG A 305 46.47 33.41 -1.36
CA ARG A 305 46.57 34.44 -0.32
C ARG A 305 48.05 34.70 -0.09
N SER A 306 48.58 35.76 -0.69
CA SER A 306 49.67 36.51 -0.07
C SER A 306 49.11 37.30 1.11
N ASP A 307 50.03 37.73 1.98
CA ASP A 307 49.86 38.71 3.05
C ASP A 307 49.55 38.11 4.43
N VAL A 308 50.62 37.57 5.03
CA VAL A 308 50.83 37.61 6.48
C VAL A 308 51.53 38.94 6.76
N GLU A 309 50.79 39.92 7.25
CA GLU A 309 51.35 41.16 7.80
C GLU A 309 52.11 40.89 9.11
N ARG A 310 53.31 41.46 9.22
CA ARG A 310 53.94 41.87 10.47
C ARG A 310 54.32 43.33 10.35
#